data_AF-A0A136L372-F1
#
_entry.id   AF-A0A136L372-F1
#
_cell.length_a   1.000
_cell.length_b   1.000
_cell.length_c   1.000
_cell.angle_alpha   90.00
_cell.angle_beta   90.00
_cell.angle_gamma   90.00
#
_symmetry.space_group_name_H-M   'P 1'
#
loop_
_entity.id
_entity.type
_entity.pdbx_description
1 polymer ?
#
loop_
_entity_poly.entity_id
_entity_poly.type
_entity_poly.pdbx_seq_one_letter_code
_entity_poly.pdbx_strand_id
1 'polypeptide(L)'
;MTELNFQNVLDHLLDSKKDIPQNHLGYYSDLDPKSLHLFLDIWSSVKPERKLLLLDALLSHLDSDTLVSYEEIGKALLDDSDSEVRARAIGLLAESNDPKLVDSFINIFS
;
A
#
# COMPACT_ATOMS: atom_id res chain seq x y z
N MET A 1 6.67 -7.46 -26.55
CA MET A 1 6.86 -7.31 -25.10
C MET A 1 5.48 -7.32 -24.50
N THR A 2 5.20 -8.18 -23.52
CA THR A 2 3.93 -8.11 -22.77
C THR A 2 3.97 -6.82 -21.94
N GLU A 3 2.99 -5.93 -22.14
CA GLU A 3 2.82 -4.76 -21.30
C GLU A 3 2.52 -5.21 -19.87
N LEU A 4 3.28 -4.68 -18.90
CA LEU A 4 3.04 -4.94 -17.49
C LEU A 4 1.71 -4.28 -17.10
N ASN A 5 0.78 -5.08 -16.58
CA ASN A 5 -0.48 -4.59 -16.03
C ASN A 5 -0.55 -4.79 -14.51
N PHE A 6 -1.57 -4.22 -13.87
CA PHE A 6 -1.68 -4.27 -12.42
C PHE A 6 -1.87 -5.69 -11.88
N GLN A 7 -2.56 -6.58 -12.60
CA GLN A 7 -2.68 -7.99 -12.19
C GLN A 7 -1.30 -8.67 -12.10
N ASN A 8 -0.42 -8.43 -13.07
CA ASN A 8 0.94 -8.96 -13.02
C ASN A 8 1.73 -8.44 -11.81
N VAL A 9 1.48 -7.20 -11.39
CA VAL A 9 2.08 -6.60 -10.19
C VAL A 9 1.56 -7.28 -8.92
N LEU A 10 0.26 -7.55 -8.83
CA LEU A 10 -0.36 -8.26 -7.71
C LEU A 10 0.11 -9.73 -7.64
N ASP A 11 0.20 -10.41 -8.77
CA ASP A 11 0.75 -11.78 -8.85
C ASP A 11 2.20 -11.83 -8.34
N HIS A 12 2.99 -10.79 -8.63
CA HIS A 12 4.35 -10.65 -8.15
C HIS A 12 4.44 -10.35 -6.64
N LEU A 13 3.45 -9.65 -6.09
CA LEU A 13 3.36 -9.41 -4.65
C LEU A 13 3.12 -10.72 -3.90
N LEU A 14 2.25 -11.58 -4.42
CA LEU A 14 1.95 -12.91 -3.85
C LEU A 14 3.16 -13.86 -3.90
N ASP A 15 4.07 -13.67 -4.87
CA ASP A 15 5.31 -14.44 -4.97
C ASP A 15 6.37 -13.92 -3.98
N SER A 16 6.34 -14.46 -2.76
CA SER A 16 7.28 -14.14 -1.68
C SER A 16 8.77 -14.43 -1.96
N LYS A 17 9.13 -15.05 -3.10
CA LYS A 17 10.52 -15.41 -3.41
C LYS A 17 11.26 -14.37 -4.25
N LYS A 18 10.57 -13.37 -4.77
CA LYS A 18 11.14 -12.32 -5.62
C LYS A 18 11.23 -11.03 -4.84
N ASP A 19 12.08 -10.08 -5.20
CA ASP A 19 12.05 -8.73 -4.60
C ASP A 19 10.79 -7.96 -5.03
N ILE A 20 10.63 -6.69 -4.64
CA ILE A 20 9.59 -5.81 -5.19
C ILE A 20 10.28 -4.88 -6.19
N PRO A 21 10.06 -5.04 -7.51
CA PRO A 21 10.71 -4.20 -8.51
C PRO A 21 10.28 -2.74 -8.39
N GLN A 22 11.22 -1.80 -8.50
CA GLN A 22 10.94 -0.37 -8.38
C GLN A 22 9.90 0.12 -9.41
N ASN A 23 9.95 -0.42 -10.64
CA ASN A 23 8.99 -0.08 -11.69
C ASN A 23 7.56 -0.62 -11.44
N HIS A 24 7.34 -1.44 -10.40
CA HIS A 24 6.00 -1.86 -9.98
C HIS A 24 5.36 -0.84 -9.03
N LEU A 25 6.15 -0.04 -8.31
CA LEU A 25 5.65 0.83 -7.22
C LEU A 25 4.68 1.89 -7.73
N GLY A 26 4.89 2.42 -8.94
CA GLY A 26 3.98 3.38 -9.56
C GLY A 26 2.58 2.83 -9.84
N TYR A 27 2.41 1.51 -9.99
CA TYR A 27 1.10 0.90 -10.22
C TYR A 27 0.20 0.90 -8.97
N TYR A 28 0.76 1.16 -7.80
CA TYR A 28 0.02 1.31 -6.55
C TYR A 28 -0.41 2.76 -6.31
N SER A 29 0.03 3.71 -7.15
CA SER A 29 -0.33 5.12 -7.04
C SER A 29 -1.73 5.36 -7.58
N ASP A 30 -2.48 6.27 -6.95
CA ASP A 30 -3.76 6.78 -7.45
C ASP A 30 -4.76 5.67 -7.82
N LEU A 31 -4.82 4.62 -6.98
CA LEU A 31 -5.69 3.47 -7.25
C LEU A 31 -7.15 3.93 -7.35
N ASP A 32 -7.77 3.65 -8.51
CA ASP A 32 -9.21 3.75 -8.64
C ASP A 32 -9.91 2.70 -7.74
N PRO A 33 -11.22 2.85 -7.45
CA PRO A 33 -11.92 1.92 -6.57
C PRO A 33 -11.86 0.44 -7.00
N LYS A 34 -11.77 0.14 -8.30
CA LYS A 34 -11.66 -1.24 -8.78
C LYS A 34 -10.28 -1.80 -8.51
N SER A 35 -9.24 -1.01 -8.76
CA SER A 35 -7.86 -1.39 -8.52
C SER A 35 -7.58 -1.54 -7.01
N LEU A 36 -8.11 -0.65 -6.17
CA LEU A 36 -8.04 -0.79 -4.72
C LEU A 36 -8.73 -2.08 -4.25
N HIS A 37 -9.91 -2.41 -4.81
CA HIS A 37 -10.60 -3.66 -4.49
C HIS A 37 -9.75 -4.89 -4.84
N LEU A 38 -9.13 -4.92 -6.04
CA LEU A 38 -8.23 -6.01 -6.44
C LEU A 38 -7.03 -6.16 -5.50
N PHE A 39 -6.46 -5.04 -5.04
CA PHE A 39 -5.38 -5.05 -4.05
C PHE A 39 -5.84 -5.67 -2.73
N LEU A 40 -6.99 -5.25 -2.21
CA LEU A 40 -7.52 -5.73 -0.93
C LEU A 40 -7.94 -7.21 -0.98
N ASP A 41 -8.46 -7.67 -2.13
CA ASP A 41 -8.84 -9.07 -2.32
C ASP A 41 -7.66 -10.03 -2.12
N ILE A 42 -6.47 -9.65 -2.61
CA ILE A 42 -5.26 -10.47 -2.44
C ILE A 42 -4.54 -10.23 -1.11
N TRP A 43 -4.79 -9.10 -0.44
CA TRP A 43 -4.00 -8.63 0.70
C TRP A 43 -3.94 -9.64 1.86
N SER A 44 -5.05 -10.31 2.14
CA SER A 44 -5.13 -11.35 3.17
C SER A 44 -4.23 -12.58 2.89
N SER A 45 -3.90 -12.82 1.62
CA SER A 45 -3.04 -13.92 1.17
C SER A 45 -1.56 -13.54 1.08
N VAL A 46 -1.22 -12.25 1.21
CA VAL A 46 0.16 -11.77 1.22
C VAL A 46 0.79 -12.10 2.56
N LYS A 47 1.97 -12.75 2.54
CA LYS A 47 2.70 -13.08 3.76
C LYS A 47 3.06 -11.82 4.56
N PRO A 48 3.08 -11.87 5.91
CA PRO A 48 3.36 -10.70 6.74
C PRO A 48 4.64 -9.95 6.36
N GLU A 49 5.76 -10.66 6.18
CA GLU A 49 7.04 -10.04 5.83
C GLU A 49 7.00 -9.36 4.46
N ARG A 50 6.18 -9.91 3.56
CA ARG A 50 5.98 -9.40 2.20
C ARG A 50 5.10 -8.14 2.19
N LYS A 51 4.11 -8.06 3.09
CA LYS A 51 3.32 -6.83 3.33
C LYS A 51 4.24 -5.69 3.78
N LEU A 52 5.06 -5.95 4.80
CA LEU A 52 5.99 -4.95 5.33
C LEU A 52 7.00 -4.48 4.28
N LEU A 53 7.56 -5.41 3.50
CA LEU A 53 8.47 -5.07 2.41
C LEU A 53 7.82 -4.17 1.35
N LEU A 54 6.56 -4.41 0.98
CA LEU A 54 5.85 -3.53 0.05
C LEU A 54 5.68 -2.14 0.64
N LEU A 55 5.20 -2.06 1.87
CA LEU A 55 4.91 -0.78 2.51
C LEU A 55 6.18 0.06 2.74
N ASP A 56 7.29 -0.58 3.13
CA ASP A 56 8.60 0.09 3.23
C ASP A 56 9.07 0.62 1.87
N ALA A 57 8.83 -0.14 0.79
CA ALA A 57 9.16 0.29 -0.57
C ALA A 57 8.27 1.46 -1.05
N LEU A 58 6.98 1.45 -0.73
CA LEU A 58 6.06 2.54 -1.06
C LEU A 58 6.40 3.83 -0.29
N LEU A 59 6.72 3.73 1.00
CA LEU A 59 7.18 4.86 1.80
C LEU A 59 8.46 5.47 1.22
N SER A 60 9.45 4.63 0.92
CA SER A 60 10.71 5.08 0.30
C SER A 60 10.48 5.76 -1.05
N HIS A 61 9.47 5.30 -1.82
CA HIS A 61 9.14 5.88 -3.09
C HIS A 61 8.44 7.24 -2.94
N LEU A 62 7.49 7.34 -2.01
CA LEU A 62 6.80 8.58 -1.65
C LEU A 62 7.80 9.68 -1.23
N ASP A 63 8.82 9.32 -0.45
CA ASP A 63 9.89 10.25 -0.05
C ASP A 63 10.73 10.76 -1.23
N SER A 64 10.81 9.98 -2.33
CA SER A 64 11.68 10.25 -3.47
C SER A 64 10.97 10.85 -4.68
N ASP A 65 9.66 10.63 -4.82
CA ASP A 65 8.82 11.06 -5.93
C ASP A 65 7.54 11.70 -5.40
N THR A 66 7.45 13.02 -5.48
CA THR A 66 6.30 13.78 -4.98
C THR A 66 5.08 13.72 -5.91
N LEU A 67 5.14 12.97 -7.02
CA LEU A 67 4.02 12.82 -7.96
C LEU A 67 3.15 11.60 -7.65
N VAL A 68 3.61 10.68 -6.80
CA VAL A 68 2.83 9.51 -6.42
C VAL A 68 1.95 9.79 -5.21
N SER A 69 0.79 9.13 -5.16
CA SER A 69 -0.10 9.11 -4.00
C SER A 69 -0.50 7.68 -3.67
N TYR A 70 -0.17 7.26 -2.45
CA TYR A 70 -0.54 5.96 -1.89
C TYR A 70 -1.67 6.06 -0.86
N GLU A 71 -2.39 7.18 -0.87
CA GLU A 71 -3.38 7.53 0.14
C GLU A 71 -4.51 6.48 0.23
N GLU A 72 -4.99 5.97 -0.90
CA GLU A 72 -6.06 4.96 -0.94
C GLU A 72 -5.65 3.65 -0.25
N ILE A 73 -4.39 3.23 -0.40
CA ILE A 73 -3.83 2.07 0.31
C ILE A 73 -3.66 2.41 1.79
N GLY A 74 -3.09 3.58 2.11
CA GLY A 74 -2.92 4.03 3.49
C GLY A 74 -4.23 4.00 4.27
N LYS A 75 -5.30 4.57 3.69
CA LYS A 75 -6.66 4.58 4.26
C LYS A 75 -7.19 3.17 4.49
N ALA A 76 -7.08 2.30 3.49
CA ALA A 76 -7.65 0.96 3.55
C ALA A 76 -6.95 0.03 4.55
N LEU A 77 -5.71 0.35 4.93
CA LEU A 77 -4.90 -0.48 5.83
C LEU A 77 -4.83 0.02 7.28
N LEU A 78 -5.56 1.09 7.64
CA LEU A 78 -5.60 1.59 9.01
C LEU A 78 -6.21 0.60 10.02
N ASP A 79 -7.04 -0.34 9.55
CA ASP A 79 -7.66 -1.38 10.38
C ASP A 79 -7.01 -2.77 10.20
N ASP A 80 -5.82 -2.85 9.61
CA ASP A 80 -5.14 -4.16 9.47
C ASP A 80 -4.85 -4.77 10.85
N SER A 81 -5.01 -6.09 10.96
CA SER A 81 -4.70 -6.86 12.17
C SER A 81 -3.26 -6.69 12.67
N ASP A 82 -2.30 -6.51 11.77
CA ASP A 82 -0.89 -6.34 12.09
C ASP A 82 -0.57 -4.87 12.42
N SER A 83 -0.07 -4.61 13.62
CA SER A 83 0.29 -3.25 14.07
C SER A 83 1.40 -2.62 13.23
N GLU A 84 2.33 -3.41 12.72
CA GLU A 84 3.42 -2.90 11.88
C GLU A 84 2.92 -2.46 10.50
N VAL A 85 1.87 -3.11 9.99
CA VAL A 85 1.15 -2.69 8.79
C VAL A 85 0.44 -1.36 9.03
N ARG A 86 -0.33 -1.26 10.13
CA ARG A 86 -1.04 -0.02 10.48
C ARG A 86 -0.08 1.16 10.62
N ALA A 87 1.07 0.96 11.27
CA ALA A 87 2.08 2.01 11.43
C ALA A 87 2.59 2.57 10.09
N ARG A 88 2.85 1.69 9.11
CA ARG A 88 3.29 2.10 7.77
C ARG A 88 2.16 2.70 6.95
N ALA A 89 0.94 2.21 7.12
CA ALA A 89 -0.25 2.78 6.50
C ALA A 89 -0.45 4.24 6.90
N ILE A 90 -0.22 4.60 8.17
CA ILE A 90 -0.22 6.01 8.61
C ILE A 90 0.86 6.81 7.88
N GLY A 91 2.06 6.24 7.69
CA GLY A 91 3.14 6.90 6.95
C GLY A 91 2.76 7.25 5.50
N LEU A 92 2.00 6.38 4.82
CA LEU A 92 1.49 6.65 3.47
C LEU A 92 0.46 7.80 3.43
N LEU A 93 -0.05 8.24 4.59
CA LEU A 93 -1.01 9.32 4.73
C LEU A 93 -0.36 10.65 5.17
N ALA A 94 0.97 10.73 5.21
CA ALA A 94 1.69 11.89 5.73
C ALA A 94 1.29 13.22 5.04
N GLU A 95 0.95 13.18 3.75
CA GLU A 95 0.52 14.34 2.97
C GLU A 95 -1.00 14.46 2.80
N SER A 96 -1.77 13.52 3.38
CA SER A 96 -3.23 13.56 3.28
C SER A 96 -3.80 14.76 4.06
N ASN A 97 -4.75 15.45 3.42
CA ASN A 97 -5.49 16.55 4.01
C ASN A 97 -6.95 16.17 4.31
N ASP A 98 -7.27 14.87 4.38
CA ASP A 98 -8.63 14.40 4.64
C ASP A 98 -8.96 14.52 6.14
N PRO A 99 -9.82 15.47 6.56
CA PRO A 99 -10.13 15.67 7.97
C PRO A 99 -10.84 14.46 8.61
N LYS A 100 -11.38 13.53 7.81
CA LYS A 100 -12.02 12.32 8.33
C LYS A 100 -11.03 11.33 8.95
N LEU A 101 -9.74 11.47 8.65
CA LEU A 101 -8.69 10.61 9.20
C LEU A 101 -8.42 10.86 10.70
N VAL A 102 -8.84 12.01 11.23
CA VAL A 102 -8.62 12.37 12.63
C VAL A 102 -9.17 11.31 13.58
N ASP A 103 -10.41 10.86 13.35
CA ASP A 103 -11.05 9.86 14.20
C ASP A 103 -10.32 8.51 14.10
N SER A 104 -9.91 8.11 12.90
CA SER A 104 -9.14 6.88 12.68
C SER A 104 -7.80 6.90 13.44
N PHE A 105 -7.06 8.01 13.39
CA PHE A 105 -5.79 8.13 14.10
C PHE A 105 -5.91 8.10 15.63
N ILE A 106 -6.99 8.67 16.18
CA ILE A 106 -7.26 8.61 17.62
C ILE A 106 -7.51 7.15 18.05
N ASN A 107 -8.26 6.40 17.25
CA ASN A 107 -8.63 5.02 17.57
C ASN A 107 -7.46 4.02 17.49
N ILE A 108 -6.38 4.33 16.77
CA ILE A 108 -5.21 3.44 16.65
C ILE A 108 -4.51 3.16 17.98
N PHE A 109 -4.63 4.07 18.96
CA PHE A 109 -4.02 3.95 20.29
C PHE A 109 -5.00 3.48 21.38
N SER A 110 -6.25 3.19 21.01
CA SER A 110 -7.32 2.79 21.94
C SER A 110 -7.37 1.28 22.11
#